data_AF-F8KGJ6-F1
#
_entry.id   AF-F8KGJ6-F1
#
_cell.length_a   1.000
_cell.length_b   1.000
_cell.length_c   1.000
_cell.angle_alpha   90.00
_cell.angle_beta   90.00
_cell.angle_gamma   90.00
#
_symmetry.space_group_name_H-M   'P 1'
#
loop_
_entity.id
_entity.type
_entity.pdbx_description
1 polymer ?
#
loop_
_entity_poly.entity_id
_entity_poly.type
_entity_poly.pdbx_seq_one_letter_code
_entity_poly.pdbx_strand_id
1 'polypeptide(L)'
;MNNETQENIDMKLSPDNIYGYIFTTQGYSEDQDDKRKKPLFFWKGFHMYPLVVQNPEDYDFEDPDFDATELEFLVCTEGGDQDNYEYVEMNATELRDFLRAHPAFRMFPAADLFEELHVI
;
A
#
# COMPACT_ATOMS: atom_id res chain seq x y z
N MET A 1 1.27 4.34 -27.24
CA MET A 1 2.29 4.33 -26.17
C MET A 1 2.29 2.92 -25.63
N ASN A 2 3.48 2.36 -25.42
CA ASN A 2 3.72 0.94 -25.20
C ASN A 2 2.84 0.37 -24.07
N ASN A 3 2.02 -0.62 -24.42
CA ASN A 3 1.64 -1.65 -23.46
C ASN A 3 2.88 -2.52 -23.27
N GLU A 4 3.82 -2.06 -22.45
CA GLU A 4 4.79 -2.97 -21.86
C GLU A 4 3.99 -4.00 -21.09
N THR A 5 4.16 -5.25 -21.49
CA THR A 5 3.64 -6.44 -20.85
C THR A 5 4.00 -6.31 -19.37
N GLN A 6 3.05 -5.95 -18.51
CA GLN A 6 3.18 -6.25 -17.09
C GLN A 6 3.44 -7.75 -17.05
N GLU A 7 4.65 -8.14 -16.66
CA GLU A 7 4.89 -9.53 -16.33
C GLU A 7 3.82 -9.91 -15.31
N ASN A 8 3.09 -10.98 -15.58
CA ASN A 8 2.08 -11.49 -14.66
C ASN A 8 2.83 -11.95 -13.40
N ILE A 9 3.07 -11.03 -12.47
CA ILE A 9 3.45 -11.35 -11.12
C ILE A 9 2.23 -12.09 -10.54
N ASP A 10 2.30 -13.42 -10.46
CA ASP A 10 1.28 -14.27 -9.80
C ASP A 10 1.30 -13.93 -8.30
N MET A 11 0.59 -12.87 -7.94
CA MET A 11 0.61 -12.28 -6.61
C MET A 11 -0.40 -12.99 -5.71
N LYS A 12 -0.05 -14.19 -5.25
CA LYS A 12 -0.82 -14.84 -4.18
C LYS A 12 -0.52 -14.12 -2.88
N LEU A 13 -1.39 -13.19 -2.49
CA LEU A 13 -1.34 -12.57 -1.17
C LEU A 13 -1.40 -13.66 -0.10
N SER A 14 -0.33 -13.80 0.67
CA SER A 14 -0.26 -14.65 1.86
C SER A 14 0.23 -13.82 3.03
N PRO A 15 -0.06 -14.22 4.27
CA PRO A 15 0.51 -13.54 5.44
C PRO A 15 2.05 -13.45 5.39
N ASP A 16 2.69 -14.38 4.68
CA ASP A 16 4.15 -14.50 4.60
C ASP A 16 4.81 -13.50 3.64
N ASN A 17 4.06 -12.90 2.71
CA ASN A 17 4.61 -11.93 1.75
C ASN A 17 4.16 -10.48 1.99
N ILE A 18 3.26 -10.24 2.94
CA ILE A 18 2.83 -8.89 3.31
C ILE A 18 3.82 -8.32 4.33
N TYR A 19 4.57 -7.29 3.92
CA TYR A 19 5.47 -6.56 4.80
C TYR A 19 4.71 -5.63 5.75
N GLY A 20 3.65 -4.99 5.24
CA GLY A 20 2.87 -4.05 6.04
C GLY A 20 1.64 -3.52 5.33
N TYR A 21 1.04 -2.51 5.93
CA TYR A 21 -0.14 -1.85 5.40
C TYR A 21 0.03 -0.34 5.43
N ILE A 22 -0.39 0.32 4.35
CA ILE A 22 -0.48 1.77 4.26
C ILE A 22 -1.92 2.18 4.55
N PHE A 23 -2.09 2.97 5.61
CA PHE A 23 -3.35 3.56 6.03
C PHE A 23 -3.44 5.00 5.58
N THR A 24 -4.62 5.39 5.09
CA THR A 24 -4.94 6.79 4.82
C THR A 24 -6.40 7.06 5.13
N THR A 25 -6.71 8.32 5.43
CA THR A 25 -8.09 8.80 5.49
C THR A 25 -8.36 9.69 4.30
N GLN A 26 -9.25 9.27 3.41
CA GLN A 26 -9.67 10.09 2.28
C GLN A 26 -10.99 10.79 2.63
N GLY A 27 -11.02 12.11 2.48
CA GLY A 27 -12.23 12.90 2.66
C GLY A 27 -12.94 13.06 1.31
N TYR A 28 -14.22 12.72 1.28
CA TYR A 28 -15.07 12.92 0.12
C TYR A 28 -16.09 13.99 0.45
N SER A 29 -16.15 15.03 -0.38
CA SER A 29 -17.16 16.08 -0.31
C SER A 29 -17.82 16.27 -1.66
N GLU A 30 -19.14 16.40 -1.65
CA GLU A 30 -19.87 16.84 -2.83
C GLU A 30 -19.92 18.37 -2.85
N ASP A 31 -19.25 18.95 -3.83
CA ASP A 31 -19.21 20.41 -4.03
C ASP A 31 -20.60 20.92 -4.45
N GLN A 32 -20.97 22.10 -3.95
CA GLN A 32 -22.16 22.82 -4.41
C GLN A 32 -21.78 23.88 -5.43
N ASP A 33 -22.67 24.13 -6.40
CA ASP A 33 -22.54 25.25 -7.34
C ASP A 33 -22.37 26.60 -6.63
N ASP A 34 -23.03 26.78 -5.46
CA ASP A 34 -22.86 27.97 -4.62
C ASP A 34 -21.74 27.75 -3.58
N LYS A 35 -20.53 28.21 -3.92
CA LYS A 35 -19.32 28.10 -3.07
C LYS A 35 -19.42 28.79 -1.70
N ARG A 36 -20.48 29.57 -1.44
CA ARG A 36 -20.74 30.20 -0.14
C ARG A 36 -21.48 29.26 0.83
N LYS A 37 -22.01 28.14 0.35
CA LYS A 37 -22.72 27.14 1.16
C LYS A 37 -21.78 26.02 1.57
N LYS A 38 -22.07 25.40 2.72
CA LYS A 38 -21.36 24.21 3.18
C LYS A 38 -21.61 23.04 2.20
N PRO A 39 -20.67 22.08 2.04
CA PRO A 39 -20.87 20.88 1.24
C PRO A 39 -22.18 20.16 1.60
N LEU A 40 -22.89 19.61 0.61
CA LEU A 40 -24.15 18.86 0.87
C LEU A 40 -23.89 17.59 1.68
N PHE A 41 -22.77 16.94 1.37
CA PHE A 41 -22.37 15.70 2.00
C PHE A 41 -20.86 15.73 2.24
N PHE A 42 -20.44 15.26 3.41
CA PHE A 42 -19.05 15.04 3.76
C PHE A 42 -18.93 13.72 4.48
N TRP A 43 -18.06 12.84 4.00
CA TRP A 43 -17.71 11.60 4.68
C TRP A 43 -16.21 11.33 4.53
N LYS A 44 -15.66 10.57 5.48
CA LYS A 44 -14.27 10.13 5.45
C LYS A 44 -14.24 8.61 5.32
N GLY A 45 -13.53 8.12 4.32
CA GLY A 45 -13.19 6.71 4.18
C GLY A 45 -11.86 6.42 4.86
N PHE A 46 -11.78 5.28 5.55
CA PHE A 46 -10.51 4.69 5.96
C PHE A 46 -10.10 3.70 4.88
N HIS A 47 -8.89 3.87 4.35
CA HIS A 47 -8.35 2.98 3.32
C HIS A 47 -7.09 2.32 3.86
N MET A 48 -6.92 1.06 3.48
CA MET A 48 -5.80 0.23 3.88
C MET A 48 -5.27 -0.48 2.63
N TYR A 49 -4.01 -0.25 2.31
CA TYR A 49 -3.35 -0.79 1.12
C TYR A 49 -2.24 -1.75 1.57
N PRO A 50 -2.33 -3.05 1.25
CA PRO A 50 -1.25 -4.00 1.51
C PRO A 50 0.05 -3.55 0.82
N LEU A 51 1.15 -3.68 1.53
CA LEU A 51 2.51 -3.52 1.03
C LEU A 51 3.17 -4.90 1.03
N VAL A 52 3.47 -5.41 -0.15
CA VAL A 52 3.97 -6.77 -0.39
C VAL A 52 5.42 -6.69 -0.83
N VAL A 53 6.29 -7.57 -0.32
CA VAL A 53 7.66 -7.68 -0.86
C VAL A 53 7.63 -8.45 -2.17
N GLN A 54 8.25 -7.92 -3.21
CA GLN A 54 8.42 -8.62 -4.47
C GLN A 54 9.56 -9.64 -4.37
N ASN A 55 9.36 -10.87 -4.85
CA ASN A 55 10.36 -11.96 -4.80
C ASN A 55 11.05 -12.08 -3.42
N PRO A 56 10.29 -12.30 -2.33
CA PRO A 56 10.86 -12.36 -0.98
C PRO A 56 11.97 -13.40 -0.82
N GLU A 57 11.99 -14.43 -1.67
CA GLU A 57 13.03 -15.46 -1.73
C GLU A 57 14.41 -14.96 -2.18
N ASP A 58 14.48 -13.79 -2.83
CA ASP A 58 15.74 -13.17 -3.28
C ASP A 58 16.45 -12.43 -2.12
N TYR A 59 15.78 -12.26 -0.97
CA TYR A 59 16.30 -11.54 0.18
C TYR A 59 16.54 -12.46 1.38
N ASP A 60 17.69 -12.27 2.04
CA ASP A 60 18.01 -12.93 3.30
C ASP A 60 17.64 -12.03 4.49
N PHE A 61 16.40 -12.16 4.97
CA PHE A 61 15.92 -11.41 6.13
C PHE A 61 16.58 -11.83 7.45
N GLU A 62 17.28 -12.97 7.49
CA GLU A 62 18.02 -13.42 8.68
C GLU A 62 19.45 -12.84 8.72
N ASP A 63 19.93 -12.23 7.63
CA ASP A 63 21.23 -11.58 7.57
C ASP A 63 21.23 -10.29 8.44
N PRO A 64 22.08 -10.20 9.48
CA PRO A 64 22.19 -8.99 10.30
C PRO A 64 22.69 -7.76 9.54
N ASP A 65 23.34 -7.95 8.38
CA ASP A 65 23.80 -6.87 7.51
C ASP A 65 22.79 -6.55 6.38
N PHE A 66 21.60 -7.15 6.40
CA PHE A 66 20.55 -6.92 5.40
C PHE A 66 20.19 -5.43 5.26
N ASP A 67 20.34 -4.89 4.06
CA ASP A 67 19.96 -3.52 3.75
C ASP A 67 18.51 -3.47 3.25
N ALA A 68 17.59 -3.10 4.16
CA ALA A 68 16.18 -2.92 3.83
C ALA A 68 15.91 -1.85 2.75
N THR A 69 16.90 -1.06 2.34
CA THR A 69 16.76 -0.12 1.22
C THR A 69 16.76 -0.79 -0.16
N GLU A 70 17.22 -2.05 -0.24
CA GLU A 70 17.21 -2.85 -1.46
C GLU A 70 15.84 -3.50 -1.74
N LEU A 71 14.90 -3.42 -0.79
CA LEU A 71 13.57 -4.00 -0.94
C LEU A 71 12.77 -3.31 -2.03
N GLU A 72 12.25 -4.14 -2.94
CA GLU A 72 11.22 -3.81 -3.92
C GLU A 72 9.84 -4.22 -3.40
N PHE A 73 8.88 -3.31 -3.50
CA PHE A 73 7.54 -3.49 -2.96
C PHE A 73 6.46 -3.31 -4.02
N LEU A 74 5.36 -4.03 -3.81
CA LEU A 74 4.09 -3.80 -4.49
C LEU A 74 3.09 -3.20 -3.48
N VAL A 75 2.61 -2.00 -3.77
CA VAL A 75 1.50 -1.38 -3.03
C VAL A 75 0.19 -1.74 -3.73
N CYS A 76 -0.58 -2.66 -3.17
CA CYS A 76 -1.86 -3.07 -3.76
C CYS A 76 -2.90 -1.94 -3.60
N THR A 77 -3.45 -1.46 -4.71
CA THR A 77 -4.42 -0.36 -4.74
C THR A 77 -5.85 -0.87 -4.92
N GLU A 78 -6.82 0.05 -4.86
CA GLU A 78 -8.20 -0.27 -5.25
C GLU A 78 -8.28 -0.56 -6.74
N GLY A 79 -8.88 -1.70 -7.11
CA GLY A 79 -9.00 -2.12 -8.50
C GLY A 79 -8.57 -3.57 -8.69
N GLY A 80 -8.56 -4.03 -9.95
CA GLY A 80 -8.24 -5.41 -10.28
C GLY A 80 -9.38 -6.42 -10.12
N ASP A 81 -9.04 -7.70 -10.27
CA ASP A 81 -9.94 -8.84 -10.08
C ASP A 81 -9.37 -9.82 -9.03
N GLN A 82 -10.06 -10.95 -8.80
CA GLN A 82 -9.66 -11.92 -7.78
C GLN A 82 -8.27 -12.53 -8.02
N ASP A 83 -7.81 -12.52 -9.28
CA ASP A 83 -6.56 -13.14 -9.70
C ASP A 83 -5.47 -12.10 -9.96
N ASN A 84 -5.83 -10.83 -10.21
CA ASN A 84 -4.90 -9.75 -10.56
C ASN A 84 -5.30 -8.47 -9.82
N TYR A 85 -4.61 -8.17 -8.71
CA TYR A 85 -4.75 -6.89 -8.03
C TYR A 85 -4.07 -5.78 -8.82
N GLU A 86 -4.65 -4.57 -8.82
CA GLU A 86 -3.91 -3.39 -9.25
C GLU A 86 -2.86 -3.04 -8.19
N TYR A 87 -1.67 -2.64 -8.63
CA TYR A 87 -0.59 -2.29 -7.73
C TYR A 87 0.29 -1.19 -8.30
N VAL A 88 1.04 -0.55 -7.41
CA VAL A 88 2.13 0.37 -7.74
C VAL A 88 3.43 -0.23 -7.23
N GLU A 89 4.39 -0.41 -8.13
CA GLU A 89 5.76 -0.81 -7.79
C GLU A 89 6.49 0.38 -7.16
N MET A 90 7.16 0.12 -6.04
CA MET A 90 7.96 1.11 -5.33
C MET A 90 9.14 0.43 -4.64
N ASN A 91 10.34 0.98 -4.73
CA ASN A 91 11.42 0.59 -3.83
C ASN A 91 11.28 1.28 -2.45
N ALA A 92 12.07 0.82 -1.48
CA ALA A 92 12.08 1.38 -0.12
C ALA A 92 12.31 2.91 -0.06
N THR A 93 13.16 3.44 -0.94
CA THR A 93 13.46 4.89 -0.98
C THR A 93 12.26 5.68 -1.49
N GLU A 94 11.62 5.22 -2.56
CA GLU A 94 10.41 5.82 -3.13
C GLU A 94 9.25 5.79 -2.14
N LEU A 95 9.04 4.66 -1.46
CA LEU A 95 8.01 4.52 -0.43
C LEU A 95 8.25 5.52 0.71
N ARG A 96 9.48 5.62 1.20
CA ARG A 96 9.84 6.58 2.26
C ARG A 96 9.58 8.02 1.83
N ASP A 97 9.98 8.37 0.61
CA ASP A 97 9.81 9.73 0.10
C ASP A 97 8.32 10.06 -0.15
N PHE A 98 7.52 9.07 -0.59
CA PHE A 98 6.07 9.18 -0.67
C PHE A 98 5.42 9.44 0.69
N LEU A 99 5.74 8.66 1.72
CA LEU A 99 5.18 8.83 3.07
C LEU A 99 5.58 10.17 3.70
N ARG A 100 6.78 10.69 3.38
CA ARG A 100 7.22 12.04 3.79
C ARG A 100 6.45 13.14 3.07
N ALA A 101 6.23 12.99 1.77
CA ALA A 101 5.50 13.96 0.97
C ALA A 101 3.99 13.98 1.28
N HIS A 102 3.43 12.86 1.76
CA HIS A 102 2.01 12.70 2.03
C HIS A 102 1.74 12.28 3.49
N PRO A 103 1.77 13.22 4.46
CA PRO A 103 1.59 12.91 5.88
C PRO A 103 0.25 12.29 6.28
N ALA A 104 -0.75 12.31 5.38
CA ALA A 104 -2.02 11.62 5.59
C ALA A 104 -1.89 10.09 5.50
N PHE A 105 -0.82 9.61 4.86
CA PHE A 105 -0.49 8.20 4.73
C PHE A 105 0.41 7.79 5.89
N ARG A 106 0.11 6.63 6.48
CA ARG A 106 0.85 6.01 7.58
C ARG A 106 1.09 4.56 7.26
N MET A 107 2.25 4.05 7.61
CA MET A 107 2.59 2.65 7.42
C MET A 107 2.62 1.95 8.78
N PHE A 108 2.08 0.73 8.84
CA PHE A 108 2.26 -0.19 9.95
C PHE A 108 2.82 -1.51 9.43
N PRO A 109 3.85 -2.09 10.08
CA PRO A 109 4.29 -3.45 9.80
C PRO A 109 3.14 -4.46 9.99
N ALA A 110 3.13 -5.51 9.18
CA ALA A 110 2.08 -6.53 9.25
C ALA A 110 2.13 -7.31 10.57
N ALA A 111 3.34 -7.61 11.07
CA ALA A 111 3.54 -8.29 12.34
C ALA A 111 2.88 -7.53 13.52
N ASP A 112 3.13 -6.22 13.61
CA ASP A 112 2.56 -5.36 14.64
C ASP A 112 1.02 -5.34 14.54
N LEU A 113 0.48 -5.23 13.33
CA LEU A 113 -0.96 -5.17 13.11
C LEU A 113 -1.66 -6.49 13.48
N PHE A 114 -1.09 -7.64 13.12
CA PHE A 114 -1.68 -8.94 13.44
C PHE A 114 -1.65 -9.23 14.94
N GLU A 115 -0.57 -8.83 15.63
CA GLU A 115 -0.51 -8.89 17.09
C GLU A 115 -1.60 -8.02 17.72
N GLU A 116 -1.76 -6.76 17.29
CA GLU A 116 -2.79 -5.86 17.81
C GLU A 116 -4.22 -6.41 17.59
N LEU A 117 -4.48 -6.96 16.40
CA LEU A 117 -5.81 -7.48 16.04
C LEU A 117 -6.11 -8.86 16.66
N HIS A 118 -5.16 -9.47 17.36
CA HIS A 118 -5.26 -10.85 17.89
C HIS A 118 -5.63 -11.88 16.80
N VAL A 119 -5.12 -11.65 15.58
CA VAL A 119 -5.32 -12.56 14.45
C VAL A 119 -4.08 -13.44 14.37
N ILE A 120 -4.13 -14.60 15.05
CA ILE A 120 -3.16 -15.70 14.93
C ILE A 120 -3.93 -17.01 14.82
#